data_AF-A0A3M1ZWK1-F1
#
_entry.id   AF-A0A3M1ZWK1-F1
#
_cell.length_a   1.000
_cell.length_b   1.000
_cell.length_c   1.000
_cell.angle_alpha   90.00
_cell.angle_beta   90.00
_cell.angle_gamma   90.00
#
_symmetry.space_group_name_H-M   'P 1'
#
loop_
_entity.id
_entity.type
_entity.pdbx_description
1 polymer ?
#
loop_
_entity_poly.entity_id
_entity_poly.type
_entity_poly.pdbx_seq_one_letter_code
_entity_poly.pdbx_strand_id
1 'polypeptide(L)'
;MQRAGRWVAAVLVAAGFGWGAAGAVRGAEEPRAAAPAEAPEPPPGLSQIVPLAVGLEQDLAALEAELAHGLDREAVGRQLDALAAQVKGYDKALGELGRGGRYSYEDAAGWKATLDGASAALERALAPVQETLDRLDVLRAEWTRRRDRWARWKKALAAERKREEIAAAFRTALDTANRALARIDATAAPLLELQHRAAEIQAAIQRLRSEADDLLREARQGLFRRSGPPMFTAA
;
A
#
# COMPACT_ATOMS: atom_id res chain seq x y z
N MET A 1 -27.54 17.29 -38.30
CA MET A 1 -27.33 18.35 -37.28
C MET A 1 -26.11 17.90 -36.45
N GLN A 2 -24.84 18.24 -36.74
CA GLN A 2 -24.12 19.54 -36.59
C GLN A 2 -24.49 20.23 -35.26
N ARG A 3 -23.61 20.58 -34.30
CA ARG A 3 -22.17 20.92 -34.17
C ARG A 3 -21.68 20.53 -32.76
N ALA A 4 -20.48 19.99 -32.47
CA ALA A 4 -19.08 20.49 -32.55
C ALA A 4 -18.62 21.47 -31.43
N GLY A 5 -17.52 21.09 -30.74
CA GLY A 5 -16.61 21.94 -29.94
C GLY A 5 -16.02 21.22 -28.70
N ARG A 6 -14.94 20.40 -28.79
CA ARG A 6 -13.50 20.71 -28.59
C ARG A 6 -13.25 21.64 -27.37
N TRP A 7 -12.40 21.35 -26.37
CA TRP A 7 -11.04 20.79 -26.38
C TRP A 7 -10.64 20.26 -24.98
N VAL A 8 -9.96 19.11 -24.89
CA VAL A 8 -8.91 18.90 -23.87
C VAL A 8 -7.73 18.26 -24.59
N ALA A 9 -6.59 18.94 -24.52
CA ALA A 9 -5.34 18.51 -25.10
C ALA A 9 -4.81 17.28 -24.35
N ALA A 10 -4.68 16.17 -25.07
CA ALA A 10 -3.88 15.04 -24.65
C ALA A 10 -2.42 15.35 -24.97
N VAL A 11 -1.58 15.49 -23.93
CA VAL A 11 -0.13 15.41 -24.08
C VAL A 11 0.29 14.00 -23.68
N LEU A 12 0.48 13.19 -24.71
CA LEU A 12 1.19 11.92 -24.67
C LEU A 12 2.68 12.21 -24.49
N VAL A 13 3.26 11.78 -23.36
CA VAL A 13 4.70 11.53 -23.26
C VAL A 13 4.87 10.06 -22.91
N ALA A 14 5.00 9.24 -23.95
CA ALA A 14 5.58 7.91 -23.85
C ALA A 14 6.84 7.93 -24.71
N ALA A 15 7.93 8.42 -24.13
CA ALA A 15 9.27 8.17 -24.62
C ALA A 15 9.56 6.67 -24.44
N GLY A 16 9.93 6.03 -25.53
CA GLY A 16 10.14 4.59 -25.61
C GLY A 16 11.29 4.11 -24.73
N PHE A 17 11.17 2.85 -24.33
CA PHE A 17 12.31 2.02 -23.97
C PHE A 17 12.27 0.77 -24.85
N GLY A 18 13.14 0.76 -25.85
CA GLY A 18 13.53 -0.44 -26.57
C GLY A 18 14.52 -1.25 -25.74
N TRP A 19 14.30 -2.55 -25.67
CA TRP A 19 15.26 -3.53 -25.18
C TRP A 19 16.43 -3.59 -26.17
N GLY A 20 17.67 -3.50 -25.66
CA GLY A 20 18.84 -3.18 -26.47
C GLY A 20 19.63 -4.34 -27.05
N ALA A 21 20.77 -3.99 -27.65
CA ALA A 21 22.00 -4.77 -27.68
C ALA A 21 23.17 -3.92 -28.23
N ALA A 22 24.35 -4.14 -27.64
CA ALA A 22 25.70 -3.90 -28.16
C ALA A 22 26.28 -2.46 -28.21
N GLY A 23 27.50 -2.34 -27.68
CA GLY A 23 28.49 -1.35 -28.14
C GLY A 23 29.04 -0.44 -27.04
N ALA A 24 30.28 -0.70 -26.63
CA ALA A 24 31.05 0.09 -25.68
C ALA A 24 31.35 1.53 -26.16
N VAL A 25 31.61 2.45 -25.22
CA VAL A 25 32.83 3.28 -25.11
C VAL A 25 32.67 4.32 -23.98
N ARG A 26 33.74 4.46 -23.19
CA ARG A 26 33.96 5.47 -22.14
C ARG A 26 33.75 6.90 -22.65
N GLY A 27 33.05 7.73 -21.86
CA GLY A 27 32.99 9.18 -22.01
C GLY A 27 32.53 9.81 -20.71
N ALA A 28 33.17 10.91 -20.33
CA ALA A 28 33.07 11.63 -19.06
C ALA A 28 31.63 11.85 -18.51
N GLU A 29 31.48 11.74 -17.19
CA GLU A 29 30.32 12.26 -16.46
C GLU A 29 30.28 13.79 -16.59
N GLU A 30 29.46 14.29 -17.53
CA GLU A 30 28.86 15.61 -17.40
C GLU A 30 27.82 15.58 -16.27
N PRO A 31 27.74 16.62 -15.42
CA PRO A 31 26.70 16.71 -14.41
C PRO A 31 25.35 16.78 -15.12
N ARG A 32 24.50 15.77 -14.92
CA ARG A 32 23.12 15.79 -15.37
C ARG A 32 22.44 16.98 -14.71
N ALA A 33 22.29 18.07 -15.47
CA ALA A 33 21.57 19.24 -15.03
C ALA A 33 20.20 18.78 -14.53
N ALA A 34 19.90 19.08 -13.26
CA ALA A 34 18.58 18.88 -12.70
C ALA A 34 17.57 19.56 -13.64
N ALA A 35 16.54 18.82 -14.04
CA ALA A 35 15.45 19.40 -14.81
C ALA A 35 14.96 20.67 -14.09
N PRO A 36 14.72 21.78 -14.81
CA PRO A 36 14.23 23.01 -14.20
C PRO A 36 12.98 22.70 -13.39
N ALA A 37 12.98 23.08 -12.11
CA ALA A 37 11.79 23.01 -11.29
C ALA A 37 10.67 23.78 -12.00
N GLU A 38 9.54 23.11 -12.22
CA GLU A 38 8.36 23.68 -12.84
C GLU A 38 7.98 24.97 -12.09
N ALA A 39 7.90 26.09 -12.80
CA ALA A 39 7.67 27.39 -12.18
C ALA A 39 6.33 27.39 -11.42
N PRO A 40 6.25 27.98 -10.23
CA PRO A 40 5.03 27.96 -9.42
C PRO A 40 3.88 28.65 -10.16
N GLU A 41 2.72 27.97 -10.22
CA GLU A 41 1.52 28.48 -10.88
C GLU A 41 1.09 29.84 -10.31
N PRO A 42 0.81 30.85 -11.16
CA PRO A 42 0.43 32.18 -10.71
C PRO A 42 -0.90 32.14 -9.93
N PRO A 43 -1.14 33.11 -9.02
CA PRO A 43 -2.40 33.20 -8.31
C PRO A 43 -3.57 33.52 -9.27
N PRO A 44 -4.78 33.02 -8.97
CA PRO A 44 -5.96 33.32 -9.77
C PRO A 44 -6.34 34.80 -9.64
N GLY A 45 -7.12 35.29 -10.62
CA GLY A 45 -7.71 36.62 -10.54
C GLY A 45 -8.65 36.77 -9.35
N LEU A 46 -8.78 37.97 -8.78
CA LEU A 46 -9.58 38.22 -7.57
C LEU A 46 -11.05 37.77 -7.69
N SER A 47 -11.64 37.90 -8.87
CA SER A 47 -13.01 37.46 -9.15
C SER A 47 -13.20 35.94 -9.08
N GLN A 48 -12.11 35.18 -9.17
CA GLN A 48 -12.14 33.72 -9.17
C GLN A 48 -11.93 33.13 -7.77
N ILE A 49 -11.40 33.90 -6.82
CA ILE A 49 -11.02 33.40 -5.49
C ILE A 49 -12.23 32.86 -4.72
N VAL A 50 -13.31 33.63 -4.65
CA VAL A 50 -14.52 33.22 -3.93
C VAL A 50 -15.18 31.98 -4.58
N PRO A 51 -15.44 31.96 -5.91
CA PRO A 51 -15.96 30.76 -6.57
C PRO A 51 -15.07 29.51 -6.39
N LEU A 52 -13.75 29.65 -6.50
CA LEU A 52 -12.82 28.52 -6.31
C LEU A 52 -12.86 27.98 -4.88
N ALA A 53 -13.01 28.85 -3.88
CA ALA A 53 -13.14 28.42 -2.49
C ALA A 53 -14.44 27.63 -2.26
N VAL A 54 -15.55 28.07 -2.85
CA VAL A 54 -16.84 27.35 -2.79
C VAL A 54 -16.77 26.01 -3.53
N GLY A 55 -16.12 25.97 -4.70
CA GLY A 55 -15.91 24.72 -5.44
C GLY A 55 -15.17 23.67 -4.62
N LEU A 56 -14.22 24.09 -3.77
CA LEU A 56 -13.49 23.18 -2.89
C LEU A 56 -14.40 22.51 -1.83
N GLU A 57 -15.46 23.19 -1.38
CA GLU A 57 -16.44 22.59 -0.46
C GLU A 57 -17.30 21.53 -1.15
N GLN A 58 -17.64 21.74 -2.43
CA GLN A 58 -18.32 20.75 -3.24
C GLN A 58 -17.43 19.52 -3.46
N ASP A 59 -16.15 19.74 -3.73
CA ASP A 59 -15.16 18.66 -3.86
C ASP A 59 -14.99 17.89 -2.53
N LEU A 60 -15.05 18.57 -1.38
CA LEU A 60 -15.04 17.91 -0.08
C LEU A 60 -16.28 17.03 0.10
N ALA A 61 -17.47 17.51 -0.27
CA ALA A 61 -18.68 16.71 -0.18
C ALA A 61 -18.62 15.46 -1.09
N ALA A 62 -18.04 15.60 -2.29
CA ALA A 62 -17.80 14.47 -3.19
C ALA A 62 -16.80 13.46 -2.58
N LEU A 63 -15.70 13.94 -1.98
CA LEU A 63 -14.75 13.10 -1.25
C LEU A 63 -15.45 12.36 -0.10
N GLU A 64 -16.25 13.04 0.72
CA GLU A 64 -16.95 12.41 1.84
C GLU A 64 -17.92 11.33 1.37
N ALA A 65 -18.58 11.53 0.23
CA ALA A 65 -19.44 10.51 -0.40
C ALA A 65 -18.62 9.31 -0.93
N GLU A 66 -17.46 9.55 -1.55
CA GLU A 66 -16.56 8.49 -2.00
C GLU A 66 -16.05 7.65 -0.82
N LEU A 67 -15.63 8.30 0.27
CA LEU A 67 -15.16 7.62 1.48
C LEU A 67 -16.27 6.85 2.22
N ALA A 68 -17.54 7.23 2.06
CA ALA A 68 -18.66 6.54 2.68
C ALA A 68 -18.91 5.14 2.09
N HIS A 69 -18.60 4.94 0.80
CA HIS A 69 -18.73 3.64 0.12
C HIS A 69 -17.48 2.77 0.29
N GLY A 70 -16.97 2.72 1.51
CA GLY A 70 -15.70 2.07 1.85
C GLY A 70 -15.77 0.55 1.98
N LEU A 71 -14.58 -0.04 2.08
CA LEU A 71 -14.33 -1.45 2.38
C LEU A 71 -15.11 -1.91 3.63
N ASP A 72 -15.72 -3.10 3.57
CA ASP A 72 -16.28 -3.77 4.75
C ASP A 72 -15.13 -4.25 5.67
N ARG A 73 -14.69 -3.33 6.53
CA ARG A 73 -13.60 -3.54 7.50
C ARG A 73 -13.92 -4.65 8.48
N GLU A 74 -15.18 -4.86 8.84
CA GLU A 74 -15.56 -5.92 9.76
C GLU A 74 -15.44 -7.29 9.10
N ALA A 75 -15.83 -7.41 7.83
CA ALA A 75 -15.65 -8.65 7.08
C ALA A 75 -14.16 -9.02 6.97
N VAL A 76 -13.30 -8.06 6.63
CA VAL A 76 -11.84 -8.29 6.59
C VAL A 76 -11.32 -8.64 7.99
N GLY A 77 -11.74 -7.91 9.02
CA GLY A 77 -11.37 -8.22 10.40
C GLY A 77 -11.71 -9.66 10.80
N ARG A 78 -12.91 -10.13 10.49
CA ARG A 78 -13.34 -11.51 10.75
C ARG A 78 -12.49 -12.53 9.99
N GLN A 79 -12.10 -12.24 8.74
CA GLN A 79 -11.21 -13.11 7.96
C GLN A 79 -9.82 -13.21 8.60
N LEU A 80 -9.26 -12.09 9.07
CA LEU A 80 -7.97 -12.07 9.77
C LEU A 80 -8.05 -12.83 11.10
N ASP A 81 -9.14 -12.68 11.86
CA ASP A 81 -9.32 -13.43 13.12
C ASP A 81 -9.41 -14.94 12.90
N ALA A 82 -10.14 -15.36 11.86
CA ALA A 82 -10.21 -16.77 11.47
C ALA A 82 -8.83 -17.32 11.08
N LEU A 83 -8.06 -16.58 10.28
CA LEU A 83 -6.70 -16.95 9.90
C LEU A 83 -5.75 -17.01 11.09
N ALA A 84 -5.82 -16.03 12.00
CA ALA A 84 -5.01 -16.03 13.22
C ALA A 84 -5.28 -17.26 14.09
N ALA A 85 -6.56 -17.63 14.26
CA ALA A 85 -6.95 -18.83 14.99
C ALA A 85 -6.44 -20.11 14.32
N GLN A 86 -6.51 -20.18 12.98
CA GLN A 86 -6.01 -21.30 12.19
C GLN A 86 -4.49 -21.46 12.32
N VAL A 87 -3.73 -20.37 12.19
CA VAL A 87 -2.26 -20.34 12.37
C VAL A 87 -1.87 -20.76 13.79
N LYS A 88 -2.62 -20.32 14.81
CA LYS A 88 -2.41 -20.79 16.20
C LYS A 88 -2.70 -22.29 16.36
N GLY A 89 -3.64 -22.84 15.59
CA GLY A 89 -3.88 -24.28 15.51
C GLY A 89 -2.67 -25.02 14.92
N TYR A 90 -2.08 -24.47 13.87
CA TYR A 90 -0.89 -25.04 13.23
C TYR A 90 0.33 -25.07 14.15
N ASP A 91 0.56 -23.99 14.90
CA ASP A 91 1.63 -23.92 15.91
C ASP A 91 1.54 -25.06 16.93
N LYS A 92 0.35 -25.32 17.47
CA LYS A 92 0.13 -26.45 18.40
C LYS A 92 0.41 -27.79 17.74
N ALA A 93 -0.12 -28.00 16.53
CA ALA A 93 0.01 -29.26 15.82
C ALA A 93 1.46 -29.56 15.42
N LEU A 94 2.21 -28.57 14.94
CA LEU A 94 3.64 -28.69 14.66
C LEU A 94 4.45 -28.96 15.94
N GLY A 95 4.13 -28.28 17.04
CA GLY A 95 4.78 -28.51 18.33
C GLY A 95 4.50 -29.90 18.94
N GLU A 96 3.33 -30.48 18.67
CA GLU A 96 3.01 -31.88 19.03
C GLU A 96 3.76 -32.88 18.13
N LEU A 97 3.83 -32.61 16.82
CA LEU A 97 4.55 -33.44 15.86
C LEU A 97 6.05 -33.52 16.19
N GLY A 98 6.68 -32.38 16.48
CA GLY A 98 8.10 -32.32 16.87
C GLY A 98 8.40 -33.08 18.17
N ARG A 99 7.51 -33.00 19.18
CA ARG A 99 7.65 -33.75 20.45
C ARG A 99 7.43 -35.25 20.28
N GLY A 100 6.56 -35.66 19.37
CA GLY A 100 6.22 -37.06 19.12
C GLY A 100 7.34 -37.87 18.47
N GLY A 101 8.31 -37.21 17.81
CA GLY A 101 9.49 -37.83 17.20
C GLY A 101 9.22 -38.86 16.08
N ARG A 102 7.94 -39.04 15.71
CA ARG A 102 7.46 -39.96 14.68
C ARG A 102 6.72 -39.16 13.62
N TYR A 103 7.47 -38.64 12.66
CA TYR A 103 6.94 -37.90 11.51
C TYR A 103 7.68 -38.33 10.24
N SER A 104 6.95 -38.45 9.14
CA SER A 104 7.51 -38.77 7.84
C SER A 104 7.93 -37.50 7.09
N TYR A 105 8.73 -37.68 6.03
CA TYR A 105 9.04 -36.59 5.12
C TYR A 105 7.78 -36.00 4.45
N GLU A 106 6.80 -36.85 4.15
CA GLU A 106 5.51 -36.45 3.55
C GLU A 106 4.69 -35.58 4.52
N ASP A 107 4.68 -35.92 5.81
CA ASP A 107 4.00 -35.12 6.84
C ASP A 107 4.59 -33.70 6.91
N ALA A 108 5.92 -33.60 6.93
CA ALA A 108 6.61 -32.32 7.03
C ALA A 108 6.51 -31.49 5.72
N ALA A 109 6.45 -32.15 4.56
CA ALA A 109 6.17 -31.49 3.28
C ALA A 109 4.72 -31.00 3.19
N GLY A 110 3.76 -31.76 3.73
CA GLY A 110 2.36 -31.36 3.84
C GLY A 110 2.18 -30.07 4.64
N TRP A 111 2.91 -29.92 5.75
CA TRP A 111 2.90 -28.71 6.56
C TRP A 111 3.32 -27.46 5.80
N LYS A 112 4.32 -27.55 4.91
CA LYS A 112 4.69 -26.42 4.05
C LYS A 112 3.54 -25.99 3.15
N ALA A 113 2.91 -26.94 2.47
CA ALA A 113 1.77 -26.63 1.59
C ALA A 113 0.62 -25.98 2.37
N THR A 114 0.37 -26.44 3.60
CA THR A 114 -0.63 -25.85 4.50
C THR A 114 -0.29 -24.39 4.87
N LEU A 115 0.97 -24.09 5.17
CA LEU A 115 1.44 -22.74 5.52
C LEU A 115 1.50 -21.80 4.31
N ASP A 116 1.85 -22.30 3.13
CA ASP A 116 1.78 -21.54 1.88
C ASP A 116 0.30 -21.20 1.56
N GLY A 117 -0.63 -22.13 1.78
CA GLY A 117 -2.07 -21.88 1.66
C GLY A 117 -2.57 -20.80 2.62
N ALA A 118 -2.08 -20.78 3.86
CA ALA A 118 -2.40 -19.74 4.85
C ALA A 118 -1.85 -18.36 4.43
N SER A 119 -0.62 -18.32 3.90
CA SER A 119 -0.03 -17.08 3.36
C SER A 119 -0.87 -16.52 2.21
N ALA A 120 -1.24 -17.38 1.25
CA ALA A 120 -2.07 -16.98 0.11
C ALA A 120 -3.49 -16.55 0.51
N ALA A 121 -4.04 -17.11 1.60
CA ALA A 121 -5.32 -16.67 2.15
C ALA A 121 -5.21 -15.30 2.82
N LEU A 122 -4.12 -15.04 3.54
CA LEU A 122 -3.83 -13.75 4.15
C LEU A 122 -3.66 -12.65 3.09
N GLU A 123 -2.88 -12.91 2.04
CA GLU A 123 -2.71 -11.98 0.92
C GLU A 123 -4.05 -11.61 0.28
N ARG A 124 -4.92 -12.59 0.02
CA ARG A 124 -6.26 -12.34 -0.53
C ARG A 124 -7.16 -11.54 0.41
N ALA A 125 -7.07 -11.77 1.72
CA ALA A 125 -7.84 -11.00 2.70
C ALA A 125 -7.36 -9.53 2.78
N LEU A 126 -6.07 -9.29 2.59
CA LEU A 126 -5.48 -7.94 2.63
C LEU A 126 -5.51 -7.17 1.30
N ALA A 127 -5.60 -7.84 0.16
CA ALA A 127 -5.63 -7.18 -1.15
C ALA A 127 -6.58 -5.97 -1.22
N PRO A 128 -7.86 -6.05 -0.76
CA PRO A 128 -8.75 -4.88 -0.80
C PRO A 128 -8.34 -3.78 0.19
N VAL A 129 -7.66 -4.11 1.29
CA VAL A 129 -7.12 -3.12 2.25
C VAL A 129 -6.00 -2.32 1.58
N GLN A 130 -5.08 -3.01 0.90
CA GLN A 130 -3.97 -2.39 0.19
C GLN A 130 -4.47 -1.47 -0.93
N GLU A 131 -5.39 -1.96 -1.75
CA GLU A 131 -5.99 -1.15 -2.82
C GLU A 131 -6.69 0.11 -2.28
N THR A 132 -7.38 -0.01 -1.13
CA THR A 132 -8.03 1.14 -0.50
C THR A 132 -7.00 2.13 0.04
N LEU A 133 -5.94 1.66 0.69
CA LEU A 133 -4.86 2.53 1.19
C LEU A 133 -4.14 3.27 0.06
N ASP A 134 -3.84 2.60 -1.06
CA ASP A 134 -3.23 3.23 -2.24
C ASP A 134 -4.10 4.36 -2.79
N ARG A 135 -5.42 4.15 -2.86
CA ARG A 135 -6.37 5.21 -3.27
C ARG A 135 -6.37 6.38 -2.29
N LEU A 136 -6.35 6.11 -0.98
CA LEU A 136 -6.29 7.14 0.05
C LEU A 136 -4.99 7.95 -0.02
N ASP A 137 -3.86 7.33 -0.37
CA ASP A 137 -2.59 8.02 -0.55
C ASP A 137 -2.61 8.97 -1.77
N VAL A 138 -3.24 8.56 -2.87
CA VAL A 138 -3.46 9.42 -4.04
C VAL A 138 -4.32 10.64 -3.65
N LEU A 139 -5.44 10.42 -2.96
CA LEU A 139 -6.32 11.48 -2.47
C LEU A 139 -5.57 12.42 -1.51
N ARG A 140 -4.79 11.86 -0.57
CA ARG A 140 -3.97 12.63 0.37
C ARG A 140 -3.00 13.54 -0.36
N ALA A 141 -2.29 13.01 -1.36
CA ALA A 141 -1.33 13.78 -2.15
C ALA A 141 -2.02 14.90 -2.93
N GLU A 142 -3.20 14.64 -3.50
CA GLU A 142 -4.00 15.64 -4.19
C GLU A 142 -4.45 16.77 -3.26
N TRP A 143 -5.08 16.45 -2.13
CA TRP A 143 -5.56 17.43 -1.16
C TRP A 143 -4.43 18.21 -0.50
N THR A 144 -3.27 17.58 -0.30
CA THR A 144 -2.04 18.26 0.16
C THR A 144 -1.60 19.30 -0.87
N ARG A 145 -1.52 18.94 -2.16
CA ARG A 145 -1.18 19.87 -3.24
C ARG A 145 -2.17 21.04 -3.32
N ARG A 146 -3.47 20.78 -3.17
CA ARG A 146 -4.52 21.80 -3.13
C ARG A 146 -4.33 22.76 -1.96
N ARG A 147 -4.15 22.25 -0.73
CA ARG A 147 -3.87 23.06 0.47
C ARG A 147 -2.64 23.94 0.27
N ASP A 148 -1.55 23.37 -0.22
CA ASP A 148 -0.28 24.07 -0.38
C ASP A 148 -0.37 25.15 -1.46
N ARG A 149 -1.11 24.88 -2.55
CA ARG A 149 -1.45 25.87 -3.58
C ARG A 149 -2.21 27.05 -2.99
N TRP A 150 -3.27 26.79 -2.23
CA TRP A 150 -4.04 27.84 -1.54
C TRP A 150 -3.18 28.62 -0.54
N ALA A 151 -2.27 27.96 0.18
CA ALA A 151 -1.35 28.62 1.08
C ALA A 151 -0.34 29.53 0.36
N ARG A 152 0.13 29.13 -0.82
CA ARG A 152 0.99 29.96 -1.68
C ARG A 152 0.23 31.17 -2.22
N TRP A 153 -0.96 30.96 -2.79
CA TRP A 153 -1.81 32.05 -3.28
C TRP A 153 -2.17 33.05 -2.18
N LYS A 154 -2.45 32.57 -0.96
CA LYS A 154 -2.70 33.41 0.22
C LYS A 154 -1.53 34.33 0.58
N LYS A 155 -0.29 33.88 0.34
CA LYS A 155 0.93 34.68 0.55
C LYS A 155 1.14 35.67 -0.59
N ALA A 156 0.94 35.25 -1.84
CA ALA A 156 1.12 36.09 -3.02
C ALA A 156 0.12 37.26 -3.07
N LEU A 157 -1.11 37.05 -2.60
CA LEU A 157 -2.20 38.03 -2.60
C LEU A 157 -2.36 38.73 -1.24
N ALA A 158 -1.26 39.02 -0.56
CA ALA A 158 -1.28 39.58 0.79
C ALA A 158 -1.91 40.99 0.84
N ALA A 159 -1.75 41.80 -0.21
CA ALA A 159 -2.29 43.16 -0.26
C ALA A 159 -3.82 43.16 -0.45
N GLU A 160 -4.33 42.23 -1.26
CA GLU A 160 -5.73 42.12 -1.64
C GLU A 160 -6.58 41.49 -0.55
N ARG A 161 -5.94 40.67 0.31
CA ARG A 161 -6.52 40.12 1.55
C ARG A 161 -6.88 41.16 2.61
N LYS A 162 -6.62 42.45 2.40
CA LYS A 162 -7.19 43.53 3.22
C LYS A 162 -8.72 43.61 3.08
N ARG A 163 -9.27 43.02 2.01
CA ARG A 163 -10.72 42.85 1.81
C ARG A 163 -11.17 41.60 2.56
N GLU A 164 -12.17 41.73 3.43
CA GLU A 164 -12.59 40.63 4.30
C GLU A 164 -13.14 39.45 3.50
N GLU A 165 -13.80 39.68 2.37
CA GLU A 165 -14.35 38.62 1.51
C GLU A 165 -13.24 37.74 0.94
N ILE A 166 -12.12 38.34 0.53
CA ILE A 166 -10.95 37.63 0.03
C ILE A 166 -10.25 36.89 1.17
N ALA A 167 -10.10 37.53 2.34
CA ALA A 167 -9.51 36.90 3.51
C ALA A 167 -10.32 35.69 3.98
N ALA A 168 -11.64 35.81 4.01
CA ALA A 168 -12.58 34.75 4.35
C ALA A 168 -12.49 33.58 3.37
N ALA A 169 -12.50 33.84 2.05
CA ALA A 169 -12.37 32.79 1.04
C ALA A 169 -11.09 31.95 1.20
N PHE A 170 -9.94 32.59 1.46
CA PHE A 170 -8.70 31.86 1.77
C PHE A 170 -8.77 31.04 3.06
N ARG A 171 -9.47 31.55 4.07
CA ARG A 171 -9.68 30.87 5.36
C ARG A 171 -10.52 29.62 5.15
N THR A 172 -11.65 29.75 4.45
CA THR A 172 -12.54 28.65 4.06
C THR A 172 -11.80 27.61 3.24
N ALA A 173 -11.09 28.00 2.17
CA ALA A 173 -10.41 27.03 1.32
C ALA A 173 -9.35 26.20 2.07
N LEU A 174 -8.55 26.84 2.94
CA LEU A 174 -7.55 26.14 3.74
C LEU A 174 -8.18 25.24 4.80
N ASP A 175 -9.26 25.70 5.45
CA ASP A 175 -10.01 24.89 6.41
C ASP A 175 -10.62 23.66 5.74
N THR A 176 -11.30 23.85 4.61
CA THR A 176 -11.88 22.76 3.80
C THR A 176 -10.83 21.75 3.36
N ALA A 177 -9.66 22.19 2.90
CA ALA A 177 -8.57 21.27 2.54
C ALA A 177 -8.04 20.49 3.75
N ASN A 178 -7.95 21.13 4.92
CA ASN A 178 -7.52 20.44 6.15
C ASN A 178 -8.58 19.45 6.65
N ARG A 179 -9.88 19.79 6.54
CA ARG A 179 -10.98 18.87 6.83
C ARG A 179 -10.93 17.64 5.92
N ALA A 180 -10.71 17.82 4.62
CA ALA A 180 -10.53 16.71 3.68
C ALA A 180 -9.39 15.78 4.10
N LEU A 181 -8.21 16.34 4.40
CA LEU A 181 -7.05 15.56 4.86
C LEU A 181 -7.34 14.80 6.16
N ALA A 182 -8.01 15.44 7.12
CA ALA A 182 -8.42 14.80 8.37
C ALA A 182 -9.40 13.63 8.14
N ARG A 183 -10.32 13.74 7.18
CA ARG A 183 -11.23 12.65 6.79
C ARG A 183 -10.48 11.47 6.16
N ILE A 184 -9.54 11.76 5.26
CA ILE A 184 -8.69 10.74 4.63
C ILE A 184 -7.89 9.99 5.71
N ASP A 185 -7.25 10.73 6.63
CA ASP A 185 -6.46 10.16 7.72
C ASP A 185 -7.32 9.30 8.67
N ALA A 186 -8.52 9.78 9.03
CA ALA A 186 -9.45 9.02 9.86
C ALA A 186 -9.94 7.74 9.18
N THR A 187 -10.03 7.72 7.85
CA THR A 187 -10.42 6.54 7.07
C THR A 187 -9.27 5.54 6.95
N ALA A 188 -8.03 6.02 6.79
CA ALA A 188 -6.83 5.21 6.67
C ALA A 188 -6.45 4.49 7.98
N ALA A 189 -6.58 5.16 9.13
CA ALA A 189 -6.15 4.64 10.43
C ALA A 189 -6.61 3.19 10.75
N PRO A 190 -7.92 2.84 10.65
CA PRO A 190 -8.37 1.47 10.92
C PRO A 190 -7.92 0.45 9.86
N LEU A 191 -7.58 0.89 8.65
CA LEU A 191 -7.03 0.01 7.61
C LEU A 191 -5.57 -0.35 7.90
N LEU A 192 -4.80 0.61 8.40
CA LEU A 192 -3.43 0.38 8.86
C LEU A 192 -3.39 -0.60 10.04
N GLU A 193 -4.39 -0.55 10.92
CA GLU A 193 -4.52 -1.53 12.01
C GLU A 193 -4.76 -2.95 11.48
N LEU A 194 -5.61 -3.12 10.45
CA LEU A 194 -5.79 -4.41 9.78
C LEU A 194 -4.49 -4.90 9.12
N GLN A 195 -3.74 -3.99 8.49
CA GLN A 195 -2.44 -4.30 7.90
C GLN A 195 -1.42 -4.73 8.97
N HIS A 196 -1.41 -4.07 10.13
CA HIS A 196 -0.56 -4.43 11.26
C HIS A 196 -0.87 -5.84 11.79
N ARG A 197 -2.14 -6.13 12.07
CA ARG A 197 -2.60 -7.46 12.50
C ARG A 197 -2.22 -8.55 11.50
N ALA A 198 -2.38 -8.27 10.21
CA ALA A 198 -1.97 -9.20 9.18
C ALA A 198 -0.45 -9.41 9.12
N ALA A 199 0.36 -8.38 9.37
CA ALA A 199 1.80 -8.53 9.47
C ALA A 199 2.21 -9.46 10.64
N GLU A 200 1.50 -9.41 11.77
CA GLU A 200 1.71 -10.33 12.89
C GLU A 200 1.37 -11.79 12.50
N ILE A 201 0.25 -11.99 11.79
CA ILE A 201 -0.12 -13.32 11.27
C ILE A 201 0.95 -13.83 10.30
N GLN A 202 1.42 -12.99 9.38
CA GLN A 202 2.47 -13.35 8.43
C GLN A 202 3.76 -13.73 9.16
N ALA A 203 4.17 -12.97 10.18
CA ALA A 203 5.34 -13.30 10.98
C ALA A 203 5.19 -14.67 11.67
N ALA A 204 4.01 -14.97 12.20
CA ALA A 204 3.72 -16.28 12.78
C ALA A 204 3.80 -17.41 11.75
N ILE A 205 3.24 -17.22 10.55
CA ILE A 205 3.34 -18.20 9.46
C ILE A 205 4.80 -18.47 9.08
N GLN A 206 5.62 -17.41 8.97
CA GLN A 206 7.03 -17.56 8.59
C GLN A 206 7.85 -18.26 9.67
N ARG A 207 7.55 -18.04 10.96
CA ARG A 207 8.13 -18.83 12.04
C ARG A 207 7.80 -20.31 11.88
N LEU A 208 6.52 -20.65 11.71
CA LEU A 208 6.09 -22.05 11.55
C LEU A 208 6.69 -22.71 10.31
N ARG A 209 6.90 -21.93 9.25
CA ARG A 209 7.58 -22.42 8.04
C ARG A 209 9.02 -22.82 8.34
N SER A 210 9.75 -22.01 9.11
CA SER A 210 11.11 -22.34 9.57
C SER A 210 11.11 -23.61 10.42
N GLU A 211 10.14 -23.77 11.32
CA GLU A 211 10.02 -24.97 12.15
C GLU A 211 9.75 -26.23 11.30
N ALA A 212 8.85 -26.13 10.32
CA ALA A 212 8.60 -27.22 9.37
C ALA A 212 9.83 -27.55 8.49
N ASP A 213 10.62 -26.54 8.11
CA ASP A 213 11.90 -26.70 7.41
C ASP A 213 12.94 -27.47 8.23
N ASP A 214 12.99 -27.21 9.54
CA ASP A 214 13.90 -27.90 10.46
C ASP A 214 13.48 -29.36 10.65
N LEU A 215 12.18 -29.64 10.82
CA LEU A 215 11.65 -31.00 10.86
C LEU A 215 11.97 -31.76 9.57
N LEU A 216 11.79 -31.15 8.40
CA LEU A 216 12.15 -31.76 7.11
C LEU A 216 13.64 -32.14 7.06
N ARG A 217 14.52 -31.28 7.58
CA ARG A 217 15.96 -31.53 7.60
C ARG A 217 16.30 -32.71 8.53
N GLU A 218 15.69 -32.77 9.70
CA GLU A 218 15.85 -33.86 10.66
C GLU A 218 15.34 -35.20 10.10
N ALA A 219 14.12 -35.25 9.55
CA ALA A 219 13.57 -36.45 8.91
C ALA A 219 14.51 -36.98 7.83
N ARG A 220 15.06 -36.09 6.99
CA ARG A 220 15.99 -36.47 5.94
C ARG A 220 17.28 -37.07 6.50
N GLN A 221 17.85 -36.49 7.56
CA GLN A 221 19.03 -37.05 8.23
C GLN A 221 18.74 -38.41 8.88
N GLY A 222 17.56 -38.58 9.49
CA GLY A 222 17.10 -39.86 10.06
C GLY A 222 16.97 -40.96 9.00
N LEU A 223 16.42 -40.62 7.83
CA LEU A 223 16.33 -41.55 6.69
C LEU A 223 17.71 -41.99 6.19
N PHE A 224 18.69 -41.07 6.11
CA PHE A 224 20.06 -41.40 5.72
C PHE A 224 20.79 -42.26 6.76
N ARG A 225 20.56 -42.05 8.06
CA ARG A 225 21.13 -42.91 9.12
C ARG A 225 20.60 -44.35 9.08
N ARG A 226 19.33 -44.52 8.71
CA ARG A 226 18.66 -45.84 8.70
C ARG A 226 18.95 -46.66 7.43
N SER A 227 19.41 -46.00 6.36
CA SER A 227 19.75 -46.62 5.07
C SER A 227 21.26 -46.85 4.87
N GLY A 228 22.10 -46.55 5.86
CA GLY A 228 23.50 -46.95 5.85
C GLY A 228 23.66 -48.48 5.93
N PRO A 229 24.44 -49.13 5.06
CA PRO A 229 24.62 -50.58 5.10
C PRO A 229 25.28 -51.00 6.42
N PRO A 230 24.93 -52.16 7.01
CA PRO A 230 25.66 -52.70 8.14
C PRO A 230 27.04 -53.14 7.64
N MET A 231 28.02 -52.24 7.72
CA MET A 231 29.41 -52.64 7.54
C MET A 231 29.86 -53.29 8.84
N PHE A 232 30.41 -54.51 8.71
CA PHE A 232 31.03 -55.37 9.74
C PHE A 232 30.10 -56.38 10.46
N THR A 233 29.85 -57.52 9.82
CA THR A 233 29.95 -58.83 10.51
C THR A 233 31.37 -59.35 10.31
N ALA A 234 32.21 -59.24 11.34
CA ALA A 234 33.48 -59.96 11.39
C ALA A 234 33.19 -61.41 11.78
N ALA A 235 33.64 -62.34 10.92
CA ALA A 235 33.69 -63.78 11.18
C ALA A 235 35.03 -64.15 11.82
#